data_AF-G2IUG5-F1
#
_entry.id   AF-G2IUG5-F1
#
_cell.length_a   1.000
_cell.length_b   1.000
_cell.length_c   1.000
_cell.angle_alpha   90.00
_cell.angle_beta   90.00
_cell.angle_gamma   90.00
#
_symmetry.space_group_name_H-M   'P 1'
#
loop_
_entity.id
_entity.type
_entity.pdbx_description
1 polymer ?
#
loop_
_entity_poly.entity_id
_entity_poly.type
_entity_poly.pdbx_seq_one_letter_code
_entity_poly.pdbx_strand_id
1 'polypeptide(L)'
;MQSLPVAGLAVFRERRPVSPALYKGARRLTIHLWSGMGGAALQWRMSDFPYLAGYPPALLERVRALVADRRLGTWLAERYPERHAVQTDRALYQYLAELRQRYLKNATPLAKVLYDNRQHPVHGTLGTNTFVARVQGGKLKSKNEIRIATLFREAPPQFLKMIAVHELAHLKEKEHNKAFYQLCCHMEPDYHQLEFDLRLWLTARELNLMQPG
;
A
#
# COMPACT_ATOMS: atom_id res chain seq x y z
N MET A 1 27.47 21.36 -26.70
CA MET A 1 27.32 20.60 -25.43
C MET A 1 25.90 20.04 -25.41
N GLN A 2 25.74 18.80 -25.88
CA GLN A 2 24.44 18.21 -26.18
C GLN A 2 23.85 17.57 -24.92
N SER A 3 22.62 17.96 -24.63
CA SER A 3 21.72 17.42 -23.62
C SER A 3 21.41 15.94 -23.86
N LEU A 4 21.60 15.11 -22.83
CA LEU A 4 21.19 13.71 -22.82
C LEU A 4 19.65 13.59 -22.73
N PRO A 5 19.02 12.62 -23.44
CA PRO A 5 17.58 12.52 -23.52
C PRO A 5 16.96 11.91 -22.26
N VAL A 6 15.98 12.65 -21.71
CA VAL A 6 15.12 12.27 -20.58
C VAL A 6 14.04 11.30 -21.07
N ALA A 7 14.33 9.98 -21.07
CA ALA A 7 13.36 8.97 -21.52
C ALA A 7 12.87 8.00 -20.41
N GLY A 8 13.36 8.13 -19.17
CA GLY A 8 13.01 7.20 -18.07
C GLY A 8 11.84 7.61 -17.16
N LEU A 9 11.31 8.83 -17.27
CA LEU A 9 10.43 9.43 -16.25
C LEU A 9 8.91 9.32 -16.47
N ALA A 10 8.43 8.73 -17.58
CA ALA A 10 7.03 8.90 -18.00
C ALA A 10 5.97 8.19 -17.11
N VAL A 11 6.35 7.25 -16.24
CA VAL A 11 5.40 6.63 -15.28
C VAL A 11 5.38 7.36 -13.92
N PHE A 12 6.41 8.15 -13.63
CA PHE A 12 6.56 8.84 -12.34
C PHE A 12 6.28 10.34 -12.42
N ARG A 13 6.11 10.90 -13.63
CA ARG A 13 5.88 12.33 -13.87
C ARG A 13 4.43 12.70 -14.20
N GLU A 14 3.62 11.74 -14.65
CA GLU A 14 2.19 11.95 -14.89
C GLU A 14 1.38 11.20 -13.85
N ARG A 15 0.36 11.86 -13.29
CA ARG A 15 -0.69 11.29 -12.43
C ARG A 15 -1.56 10.28 -13.21
N ARG A 16 -0.95 9.35 -13.95
CA ARG A 16 -1.70 8.30 -14.64
C ARG A 16 -1.98 7.20 -13.63
N PRO A 17 -3.25 6.84 -13.40
CA PRO A 17 -3.58 5.72 -12.55
C PRO A 17 -2.97 4.43 -13.12
N VAL A 18 -2.48 3.55 -12.26
CA VAL A 18 -2.17 2.16 -12.64
C VAL A 18 -3.48 1.53 -13.16
N SER A 19 -3.54 1.27 -14.47
CA SER A 19 -4.71 0.65 -15.11
C SER A 19 -4.90 -0.80 -14.62
N PRO A 20 -6.15 -1.24 -14.36
CA PRO A 20 -6.48 -2.65 -14.04
C PRO A 20 -6.08 -3.67 -15.12
N ALA A 21 -5.65 -3.23 -16.30
CA ALA A 21 -5.31 -4.10 -17.43
C ALA A 21 -3.94 -4.81 -17.31
N LEU A 22 -3.12 -4.50 -16.29
CA LEU A 22 -1.77 -5.07 -16.13
C LEU A 22 -1.73 -6.52 -15.59
N TYR A 23 -2.88 -7.16 -15.36
CA TYR A 23 -2.98 -8.51 -14.78
C TYR A 23 -2.94 -9.67 -15.79
N LYS A 24 -2.72 -9.44 -17.09
CA LYS A 24 -2.72 -10.52 -18.09
C LYS A 24 -1.48 -10.54 -18.96
N GLY A 25 -0.74 -11.65 -18.90
CA GLY A 25 0.10 -12.11 -20.02
C GLY A 25 1.58 -12.27 -19.70
N ALA A 26 1.94 -13.28 -18.91
CA ALA A 26 3.30 -13.79 -18.91
C ALA A 26 3.58 -14.46 -20.26
N ARG A 27 4.42 -13.86 -21.11
CA ARG A 27 5.12 -14.58 -22.16
C ARG A 27 6.62 -14.30 -22.08
N ARG A 28 7.33 -15.42 -21.95
CA ARG A 28 8.77 -15.66 -21.87
C ARG A 28 9.56 -14.80 -22.86
N LEU A 29 10.52 -14.02 -22.36
CA LEU A 29 11.62 -13.49 -23.16
C LEU A 29 12.95 -13.87 -22.52
N THR A 30 13.79 -14.48 -23.34
CA THR A 30 15.10 -15.04 -23.07
C THR A 30 16.10 -13.92 -22.75
N ILE A 31 16.87 -14.08 -21.67
CA ILE A 31 17.90 -13.13 -21.24
C ILE A 31 19.23 -13.60 -21.84
N HIS A 32 19.86 -12.80 -22.70
CA HIS A 32 21.25 -13.00 -23.09
C HIS A 32 22.16 -12.32 -22.06
N LEU A 33 23.16 -13.07 -21.57
CA LEU A 33 24.19 -12.61 -20.63
C LEU A 33 25.02 -11.46 -21.22
N TRP A 34 25.29 -10.46 -20.38
CA TRP A 34 26.42 -9.55 -20.56
C TRP A 34 27.31 -9.60 -19.31
N SER A 35 28.58 -9.92 -19.52
CA SER A 35 29.66 -9.91 -18.52
C SER A 35 30.44 -8.60 -18.67
N GLY A 36 30.70 -7.89 -17.57
CA GLY A 36 31.57 -6.70 -17.59
C GLY A 36 31.62 -5.92 -16.28
N MET A 37 32.51 -6.34 -15.38
CA MET A 37 33.24 -5.66 -14.30
C MET A 37 32.75 -4.31 -13.72
N GLY A 38 32.63 -4.25 -12.39
CA GLY A 38 33.06 -3.08 -11.60
C GLY A 38 32.02 -2.49 -10.63
N GLY A 39 32.20 -2.76 -9.33
CA GLY A 39 31.42 -2.18 -8.24
C GLY A 39 30.49 -3.21 -7.61
N ALA A 40 30.39 -3.21 -6.28
CA ALA A 40 29.52 -4.10 -5.51
C ALA A 40 28.03 -3.77 -5.79
N ALA A 41 27.55 -4.08 -6.99
CA ALA A 41 26.15 -4.18 -7.32
C ALA A 41 25.63 -5.33 -6.46
N LEU A 42 24.95 -4.98 -5.36
CA LEU A 42 24.17 -5.90 -4.55
C LEU A 42 23.47 -6.86 -5.52
N GLN A 43 23.61 -8.16 -5.34
CA GLN A 43 23.05 -9.09 -6.32
C GLN A 43 21.55 -9.24 -6.04
N TRP A 44 20.77 -8.26 -6.50
CA TRP A 44 19.33 -8.20 -6.32
C TRP A 44 18.65 -9.34 -7.10
N ARG A 45 18.16 -10.37 -6.42
CA ARG A 45 17.45 -11.50 -7.05
C ARG A 45 16.00 -11.13 -7.35
N MET A 46 15.29 -11.98 -8.09
CA MET A 46 13.86 -11.82 -8.39
C MET A 46 12.94 -11.72 -7.14
N SER A 47 13.50 -11.86 -5.94
CA SER A 47 12.82 -12.00 -4.65
C SER A 47 12.89 -10.76 -3.73
N ASP A 48 13.53 -9.65 -4.13
CA ASP A 48 13.94 -8.61 -3.16
C ASP A 48 12.85 -7.65 -2.69
N PHE A 49 11.68 -7.61 -3.37
CA PHE A 49 10.59 -6.72 -3.00
C PHE A 49 9.36 -7.52 -2.58
N PRO A 50 9.31 -8.01 -1.32
CA PRO A 50 8.20 -8.86 -0.86
C PRO A 50 6.85 -8.17 -1.01
N TYR A 51 6.78 -6.86 -0.76
CA TYR A 51 5.55 -6.06 -0.91
C TYR A 51 5.10 -5.86 -2.36
N LEU A 52 5.99 -6.05 -3.34
CA LEU A 52 5.73 -5.86 -4.77
C LEU A 52 5.68 -7.18 -5.54
N ALA A 53 5.64 -8.31 -4.83
CA ALA A 53 5.45 -9.61 -5.46
C ALA A 53 4.15 -9.62 -6.28
N GLY A 54 4.24 -10.04 -7.54
CA GLY A 54 3.10 -10.12 -8.45
C GLY A 54 2.87 -8.90 -9.36
N TYR A 55 3.63 -7.81 -9.19
CA TYR A 55 3.62 -6.72 -10.18
C TYR A 55 4.39 -7.09 -11.46
N PRO A 56 4.05 -6.50 -12.62
CA PRO A 56 4.71 -6.81 -13.90
C PRO A 56 6.23 -6.59 -13.86
N PRO A 57 7.04 -7.45 -14.50
CA PRO A 57 8.50 -7.32 -14.47
C PRO A 57 9.01 -5.94 -14.90
N ALA A 58 8.42 -5.35 -15.95
CA ALA A 58 8.82 -4.03 -16.43
C ALA A 58 8.60 -2.90 -15.40
N LEU A 59 7.63 -3.05 -14.50
CA LEU A 59 7.43 -2.11 -13.40
C LEU A 59 8.45 -2.34 -12.29
N LEU A 60 8.71 -3.61 -11.95
CA LEU A 60 9.71 -3.99 -10.95
C LEU A 60 11.10 -3.50 -11.33
N GLU A 61 11.50 -3.59 -12.61
CA GLU A 61 12.79 -3.06 -13.09
C GLU A 61 12.92 -1.55 -12.88
N ARG A 62 11.82 -0.79 -13.02
CA ARG A 62 11.84 0.66 -12.74
C ARG A 62 12.00 0.93 -11.24
N VAL A 63 11.35 0.14 -10.40
CA VAL A 63 11.54 0.23 -8.94
C VAL A 63 12.96 -0.14 -8.55
N ARG A 64 13.54 -1.20 -9.14
CA ARG A 64 14.96 -1.56 -8.94
C ARG A 64 15.88 -0.40 -9.28
N ALA A 65 15.69 0.26 -10.42
CA ALA A 65 16.49 1.42 -10.81
C ALA A 65 16.38 2.56 -9.79
N LEU A 66 15.17 2.90 -9.33
CA LEU A 66 14.97 3.94 -8.30
C LEU A 66 15.61 3.58 -6.95
N VAL A 67 15.58 2.31 -6.57
CA VAL A 67 16.23 1.80 -5.35
C VAL A 67 17.75 1.84 -5.48
N ALA A 68 18.30 1.39 -6.61
CA ALA A 68 19.72 1.42 -6.90
C ALA A 68 20.28 2.85 -6.88
N ASP A 69 19.53 3.80 -7.42
CA ASP A 69 19.88 5.23 -7.40
C ASP A 69 19.64 5.89 -6.03
N ARG A 70 19.09 5.18 -5.05
CA ARG A 70 18.64 5.70 -3.73
C ARG A 70 17.65 6.88 -3.84
N ARG A 71 16.87 6.95 -4.91
CA ARG A 71 15.91 8.03 -5.19
C ARG A 71 14.49 7.72 -4.73
N LEU A 72 14.19 6.46 -4.40
CA LEU A 72 12.83 6.04 -4.02
C LEU A 72 12.28 6.81 -2.81
N GLY A 73 13.08 6.96 -1.75
CA GLY A 73 12.66 7.68 -0.55
C GLY A 73 12.39 9.17 -0.81
N THR A 74 13.28 9.84 -1.55
CA THR A 74 13.11 11.24 -1.95
C THR A 74 11.86 11.43 -2.80
N TRP A 75 11.64 10.56 -3.79
CA TRP A 75 10.44 10.60 -4.63
C TRP A 75 9.15 10.44 -3.81
N LEU A 76 9.14 9.53 -2.82
CA LEU A 76 8.01 9.36 -1.91
C LEU A 76 7.79 10.60 -1.02
N ALA A 77 8.86 11.19 -0.49
CA ALA A 77 8.78 12.37 0.37
C ALA A 77 8.28 13.62 -0.41
N GLU A 78 8.71 13.79 -1.66
CA GLU A 78 8.24 14.86 -2.53
C GLU A 78 6.75 14.68 -2.90
N ARG A 79 6.34 13.43 -3.16
CA ARG A 79 4.96 13.11 -3.54
C ARG A 79 3.98 13.15 -2.38
N TYR A 80 4.45 12.79 -1.18
CA TYR A 80 3.65 12.68 0.03
C TYR A 80 4.33 13.38 1.22
N PRO A 81 4.44 14.74 1.18
CA PRO A 81 5.19 15.51 2.18
C PRO A 81 4.44 15.68 3.51
N GLU A 82 3.13 15.38 3.53
CA GLU A 82 2.26 15.67 4.66
C GLU A 82 2.28 14.56 5.71
N ARG A 83 2.02 14.95 6.96
CA ARG A 83 1.77 14.04 8.07
C ARG A 83 0.40 14.32 8.67
N HIS A 84 -0.36 13.27 8.98
CA HIS A 84 -1.69 13.42 9.56
C HIS A 84 -1.67 13.61 11.10
N ALA A 85 -2.73 14.23 11.62
CA ALA A 85 -2.90 14.46 13.07
C ALA A 85 -3.51 13.25 13.82
N VAL A 86 -3.89 12.18 13.12
CA VAL A 86 -4.51 10.97 13.71
C VAL A 86 -3.44 10.16 14.46
N GLN A 87 -3.19 10.52 15.72
CA GLN A 87 -2.09 9.97 16.51
C GLN A 87 -2.56 9.24 17.78
N THR A 88 -3.85 8.98 17.94
CA THR A 88 -4.39 8.25 19.10
C THR A 88 -5.50 7.32 18.65
N ASP A 89 -5.79 6.28 19.44
CA ASP A 89 -6.90 5.36 19.15
C ASP A 89 -8.24 6.10 19.08
N ARG A 90 -8.41 7.14 19.92
CA ARG A 90 -9.58 8.02 19.88
C ARG A 90 -9.69 8.77 18.55
N ALA A 91 -8.60 9.40 18.10
CA ALA A 91 -8.59 10.10 16.82
C ALA A 91 -8.82 9.13 15.65
N LEU A 92 -8.23 7.93 15.71
CA LEU A 92 -8.40 6.90 14.69
C LEU A 92 -9.85 6.40 14.63
N TYR A 93 -10.48 6.19 15.79
CA TYR A 93 -11.89 5.84 15.87
C TYR A 93 -12.76 6.90 15.20
N GLN A 94 -12.56 8.18 15.55
CA GLN A 94 -13.31 9.30 14.97
C GLN A 94 -13.11 9.35 13.45
N TYR A 95 -11.87 9.23 12.98
CA TYR A 95 -11.53 9.22 11.57
C TYR A 95 -12.26 8.11 10.77
N LEU A 96 -12.22 6.86 11.25
CA LEU A 96 -12.92 5.76 10.59
C LEU A 96 -14.45 5.88 10.72
N ALA A 97 -14.96 6.37 11.85
CA ALA A 97 -16.39 6.56 12.06
C ALA A 97 -16.97 7.59 11.07
N GLU A 98 -16.25 8.68 10.81
CA GLU A 98 -16.63 9.69 9.82
C GLU A 98 -16.63 9.13 8.39
N LEU A 99 -15.58 8.41 8.00
CA LEU A 99 -15.53 7.74 6.69
C LEU A 99 -16.66 6.72 6.53
N ARG A 100 -16.89 5.87 7.54
CA ARG A 100 -18.00 4.91 7.56
C ARG A 100 -19.34 5.62 7.42
N GLN A 101 -19.57 6.72 8.15
CA GLN A 101 -20.82 7.47 8.08
C GLN A 101 -21.04 8.08 6.69
N ARG A 102 -19.96 8.55 6.04
CA ARG A 102 -20.02 9.13 4.70
C ARG A 102 -20.38 8.11 3.63
N TYR A 103 -19.72 6.94 3.64
CA TYR A 103 -19.80 5.98 2.53
C TYR A 103 -20.64 4.72 2.82
N LEU A 104 -20.80 4.36 4.09
CA LEU A 104 -21.40 3.09 4.52
C LEU A 104 -22.57 3.32 5.49
N LYS A 105 -23.50 4.21 5.13
CA LYS A 105 -24.63 4.64 5.99
C LYS A 105 -25.41 3.50 6.67
N ASN A 106 -25.56 2.36 6.00
CA ASN A 106 -26.29 1.19 6.50
C ASN A 106 -25.40 0.09 7.11
N ALA A 107 -24.09 0.31 7.20
CA ALA A 107 -23.20 -0.66 7.85
C ALA A 107 -23.36 -0.61 9.37
N THR A 108 -23.05 -1.72 10.03
CA THR A 108 -23.03 -1.80 11.50
C THR A 108 -22.00 -0.83 12.09
N PRO A 109 -22.26 -0.17 13.23
CA PRO A 109 -21.30 0.70 13.90
C PRO A 109 -19.99 0.01 14.25
N LEU A 110 -18.92 0.79 14.38
CA LEU A 110 -17.62 0.31 14.83
C LEU A 110 -17.66 0.12 16.36
N ALA A 111 -17.41 -1.11 16.81
CA ALA A 111 -17.35 -1.44 18.23
C ALA A 111 -16.01 -1.02 18.84
N LYS A 112 -14.92 -1.15 18.08
CA LYS A 112 -13.58 -0.78 18.52
C LYS A 112 -12.70 -0.42 17.33
N VAL A 113 -11.85 0.59 17.50
CA VAL A 113 -10.80 0.94 16.54
C VAL A 113 -9.54 1.28 17.33
N LEU A 114 -8.39 0.72 16.96
CA LEU A 114 -7.13 0.94 17.67
C LEU A 114 -5.91 0.75 16.77
N TYR A 115 -4.81 1.38 17.16
CA TYR A 115 -3.50 1.07 16.61
C TYR A 115 -2.91 -0.19 17.26
N ASP A 116 -2.40 -1.12 16.46
CA ASP A 116 -1.85 -2.39 16.94
C ASP A 116 -0.38 -2.58 16.48
N ASN A 117 0.51 -2.86 17.43
CA ASN A 117 1.94 -3.11 17.17
C ASN A 117 2.21 -4.53 16.65
N ARG A 118 1.22 -5.44 16.69
CA ARG A 118 1.40 -6.84 16.28
C ARG A 118 1.09 -7.09 14.80
N GLN A 119 0.56 -6.11 14.08
CA GLN A 119 0.27 -6.22 12.66
C GLN A 119 1.54 -5.98 11.83
N HIS A 120 2.08 -7.05 11.24
CA HIS A 120 3.15 -6.98 10.23
C HIS A 120 2.52 -7.03 8.82
N PRO A 121 2.73 -6.02 7.96
CA PRO A 121 2.13 -5.98 6.61
C PRO A 121 2.75 -6.96 5.59
N VAL A 122 3.52 -7.96 6.02
CA VAL A 122 4.44 -8.75 5.17
C VAL A 122 3.76 -9.91 4.41
N HIS A 123 2.51 -10.27 4.72
CA HIS A 123 1.85 -11.42 4.08
C HIS A 123 0.64 -11.04 3.24
N GLY A 124 0.85 -10.40 2.09
CA GLY A 124 -0.16 -10.26 1.02
C GLY A 124 -1.47 -9.55 1.38
N THR A 125 -1.61 -9.12 2.63
CA THR A 125 -2.75 -8.50 3.28
C THR A 125 -2.20 -7.22 3.88
N LEU A 126 -2.35 -6.11 3.16
CA LEU A 126 -1.91 -4.80 3.61
C LEU A 126 -2.64 -4.34 4.89
N GLY A 127 -3.73 -5.03 5.25
CA GLY A 127 -4.24 -5.15 6.61
C GLY A 127 -4.74 -6.57 6.85
N THR A 128 -4.35 -7.17 7.98
CA THR A 128 -4.97 -8.42 8.43
C THR A 128 -6.20 -8.07 9.25
N ASN A 129 -7.38 -8.15 8.63
CA ASN A 129 -8.62 -8.24 9.39
C ASN A 129 -8.60 -9.53 10.20
N THR A 130 -8.14 -9.46 11.45
CA THR A 130 -8.52 -10.49 12.42
C THR A 130 -9.97 -10.21 12.81
N PHE A 131 -10.93 -10.75 12.06
CA PHE A 131 -12.31 -10.83 12.50
C PHE A 131 -12.35 -11.80 13.69
N VAL A 132 -12.11 -11.30 14.91
CA VAL A 132 -12.23 -12.12 16.12
C VAL A 132 -13.73 -12.30 16.39
N ALA A 133 -14.33 -13.29 15.73
CA ALA A 133 -15.62 -13.81 16.14
C ALA A 133 -15.42 -14.61 17.43
N ARG A 134 -15.65 -13.98 18.59
CA ARG A 134 -15.67 -14.71 19.88
C ARG A 134 -17.10 -15.19 20.14
N VAL A 135 -17.29 -16.51 20.24
CA VAL A 135 -18.54 -17.11 20.70
C VAL A 135 -18.56 -17.07 22.23
N GLN A 136 -19.45 -16.28 22.83
CA GLN A 136 -19.82 -16.40 24.24
C GLN A 136 -21.33 -16.62 24.32
N GLY A 137 -21.76 -17.80 24.78
CA GLY A 137 -23.15 -18.05 25.17
C GLY A 137 -24.17 -18.20 24.03
N GLY A 138 -23.80 -18.85 22.91
CA GLY A 138 -24.78 -19.32 21.91
C GLY A 138 -25.37 -18.26 20.96
N LYS A 139 -24.95 -16.99 21.03
CA LYS A 139 -25.30 -15.95 20.05
C LYS A 139 -24.05 -15.25 19.53
N LEU A 140 -23.76 -15.35 18.22
CA LEU A 140 -22.73 -14.55 17.55
C LEU A 140 -23.17 -13.07 17.55
N LYS A 141 -22.66 -12.28 18.49
CA LYS A 141 -22.61 -10.82 18.33
C LYS A 141 -21.30 -10.47 17.64
N SER A 142 -21.33 -10.25 16.33
CA SER A 142 -20.17 -9.69 15.63
C SER A 142 -19.94 -8.27 16.16
N LYS A 143 -18.82 -8.07 16.84
CA LYS A 143 -18.32 -6.73 17.15
C LYS A 143 -17.36 -6.35 16.03
N ASN A 144 -17.69 -5.28 15.31
CA ASN A 144 -16.80 -4.76 14.28
C ASN A 144 -15.62 -4.07 14.96
N GLU A 145 -14.52 -4.80 15.08
CA GLU A 145 -13.25 -4.27 15.54
C GLU A 145 -12.33 -4.05 14.34
N ILE A 146 -11.78 -2.84 14.21
CA ILE A 146 -10.76 -2.52 13.20
C ILE A 146 -9.44 -2.27 13.91
N ARG A 147 -8.36 -2.85 13.37
CA ARG A 147 -7.00 -2.68 13.87
C ARG A 147 -6.13 -2.20 12.72
N ILE A 148 -5.44 -1.09 12.96
CA ILE A 148 -4.50 -0.49 11.99
C ILE A 148 -3.11 -0.58 12.58
N ALA A 149 -2.11 -0.97 11.78
CA ALA A 149 -0.76 -1.09 12.28
C ALA A 149 -0.24 0.26 12.78
N THR A 150 0.44 0.28 13.93
CA THR A 150 0.95 1.53 14.53
C THR A 150 1.88 2.31 13.61
N LEU A 151 2.55 1.62 12.67
CA LEU A 151 3.38 2.24 11.63
C LEU A 151 2.63 3.31 10.81
N PHE A 152 1.31 3.19 10.65
CA PHE A 152 0.52 4.17 9.92
C PHE A 152 0.47 5.52 10.61
N ARG A 153 0.88 5.66 11.87
CA ARG A 153 1.03 6.97 12.54
C ARG A 153 2.09 7.86 11.90
N GLU A 154 3.05 7.25 11.24
CA GLU A 154 4.14 7.91 10.51
C GLU A 154 3.86 7.98 9.00
N ALA A 155 2.76 7.38 8.55
CA ALA A 155 2.42 7.37 7.14
C ALA A 155 1.79 8.71 6.73
N PRO A 156 1.95 9.12 5.46
CA PRO A 156 1.18 10.20 4.89
C PRO A 156 -0.35 10.02 5.05
N PRO A 157 -1.12 11.11 5.10
CA PRO A 157 -2.59 11.06 5.25
C PRO A 157 -3.27 10.19 4.18
N GLN A 158 -2.73 10.16 2.96
CA GLN A 158 -3.25 9.38 1.84
C GLN A 158 -3.14 7.88 2.11
N PHE A 159 -2.04 7.43 2.72
CA PHE A 159 -1.85 6.01 3.06
C PHE A 159 -2.72 5.59 4.23
N LEU A 160 -2.89 6.46 5.25
CA LEU A 160 -3.86 6.22 6.32
C LEU A 160 -5.28 6.10 5.76
N LYS A 161 -5.66 6.99 4.83
CA LYS A 161 -6.98 6.94 4.19
C LYS A 161 -7.17 5.64 3.40
N MET A 162 -6.17 5.28 2.60
CA MET A 162 -6.20 4.06 1.77
C MET A 162 -6.42 2.82 2.64
N ILE A 163 -5.64 2.63 3.72
CA ILE A 163 -5.84 1.48 4.61
C ILE A 163 -7.18 1.57 5.36
N ALA A 164 -7.61 2.76 5.79
CA ALA A 164 -8.89 2.92 6.46
C ALA A 164 -10.08 2.52 5.56
N VAL A 165 -10.08 2.91 4.28
CA VAL A 165 -11.13 2.49 3.35
C VAL A 165 -11.07 0.99 3.03
N HIS A 166 -9.87 0.39 2.98
CA HIS A 166 -9.69 -1.05 2.85
C HIS A 166 -10.39 -1.80 4.00
N GLU A 167 -10.10 -1.42 5.24
CA GLU A 167 -10.69 -2.04 6.41
C GLU A 167 -12.21 -1.80 6.51
N LEU A 168 -12.66 -0.62 6.12
CA LEU A 168 -14.10 -0.32 6.07
C LEU A 168 -14.83 -1.12 5.01
N ALA A 169 -14.21 -1.37 3.84
CA ALA A 169 -14.80 -2.20 2.80
C ALA A 169 -15.07 -3.62 3.30
N HIS A 170 -14.22 -4.15 4.18
CA HIS A 170 -14.39 -5.45 4.82
C HIS A 170 -15.60 -5.57 5.75
N LEU A 171 -16.25 -4.46 6.11
CA LEU A 171 -17.55 -4.51 6.79
C LEU A 171 -18.66 -5.07 5.90
N LYS A 172 -18.55 -4.92 4.57
CA LYS A 172 -19.52 -5.41 3.59
C LYS A 172 -18.98 -6.57 2.75
N GLU A 173 -17.72 -6.49 2.33
CA GLU A 173 -17.10 -7.41 1.38
C GLU A 173 -15.94 -8.17 2.04
N LYS A 174 -16.11 -9.48 2.29
CA LYS A 174 -15.11 -10.26 3.04
C LYS A 174 -13.89 -10.66 2.21
N GLU A 175 -14.09 -10.88 0.91
CA GLU A 175 -13.04 -11.33 0.00
C GLU A 175 -12.57 -10.16 -0.87
N HIS A 176 -11.27 -10.14 -1.21
CA HIS A 176 -10.67 -9.16 -2.14
C HIS A 176 -11.04 -9.44 -3.60
N ASN A 177 -12.35 -9.46 -3.89
CA ASN A 177 -12.91 -9.67 -5.21
C ASN A 177 -13.25 -8.34 -5.90
N LYS A 178 -13.87 -8.39 -7.08
CA LYS A 178 -14.24 -7.19 -7.85
C LYS A 178 -15.14 -6.23 -7.06
N ALA A 179 -16.09 -6.73 -6.26
CA ALA A 179 -17.00 -5.90 -5.48
C ALA A 179 -16.26 -5.15 -4.35
N PHE A 180 -15.32 -5.84 -3.69
CA PHE A 180 -14.44 -5.21 -2.70
C PHE A 180 -13.66 -4.03 -3.29
N TYR A 181 -12.97 -4.23 -4.41
CA TYR A 181 -12.18 -3.15 -5.03
C TYR A 181 -13.05 -2.02 -5.57
N GLN A 182 -14.25 -2.32 -6.09
CA GLN A 182 -15.21 -1.29 -6.48
C GLN A 182 -15.65 -0.45 -5.28
N LEU A 183 -15.88 -1.07 -4.12
CA LEU A 183 -16.23 -0.38 -2.89
C LEU A 183 -15.08 0.49 -2.37
N CYS A 184 -13.84 -0.01 -2.41
CA CYS A 184 -12.66 0.78 -2.10
C CYS A 184 -12.53 2.01 -3.01
N CYS A 185 -12.65 1.83 -4.33
CA CYS A 185 -12.59 2.92 -5.32
C CYS A 185 -13.75 3.92 -5.17
N HIS A 186 -14.91 3.49 -4.68
CA HIS A 186 -16.01 4.40 -4.35
C HIS A 186 -15.68 5.33 -3.18
N MET A 187 -14.94 4.82 -2.17
CA MET A 187 -14.52 5.61 -1.01
C MET A 187 -13.26 6.44 -1.26
N GLU A 188 -12.35 5.93 -2.09
CA GLU A 188 -11.08 6.54 -2.48
C GLU A 188 -10.82 6.28 -3.98
N PRO A 189 -11.11 7.23 -4.88
CA PRO A 189 -10.93 7.04 -6.33
C PRO A 189 -9.51 6.62 -6.75
N ASP A 190 -8.48 7.08 -6.02
CA ASP A 190 -7.08 6.75 -6.30
C ASP A 190 -6.59 5.48 -5.58
N TYR A 191 -7.51 4.67 -5.03
CA TYR A 191 -7.20 3.53 -4.15
C TYR A 191 -6.09 2.62 -4.68
N HIS A 192 -6.17 2.18 -5.95
CA HIS A 192 -5.15 1.28 -6.52
C HIS A 192 -3.76 1.91 -6.62
N GLN A 193 -3.69 3.21 -6.92
CA GLN A 193 -2.42 3.93 -6.95
C GLN A 193 -1.86 4.08 -5.54
N LEU A 194 -2.70 4.44 -4.57
CA LEU A 194 -2.30 4.58 -3.17
C LEU A 194 -1.89 3.24 -2.55
N GLU A 195 -2.52 2.13 -2.95
CA GLU A 195 -2.12 0.79 -2.53
C GLU A 195 -0.72 0.45 -3.05
N PHE A 196 -0.45 0.72 -4.34
CA PHE A 196 0.87 0.53 -4.92
C PHE A 196 1.92 1.44 -4.27
N ASP A 197 1.62 2.72 -4.07
CA ASP A 197 2.53 3.69 -3.47
C ASP A 197 2.81 3.37 -1.98
N LEU A 198 1.83 2.82 -1.25
CA LEU A 198 2.06 2.28 0.09
C LEU A 198 3.07 1.13 0.05
N ARG A 199 2.94 0.20 -0.90
CA ARG A 199 3.88 -0.92 -1.03
C ARG A 199 5.29 -0.43 -1.33
N LEU A 200 5.43 0.61 -2.16
CA LEU A 200 6.72 1.28 -2.38
C LEU A 200 7.27 1.91 -1.10
N TRP A 201 6.41 2.55 -0.31
CA TRP A 201 6.80 3.16 0.96
C TRP A 201 7.23 2.13 2.01
N LEU A 202 6.55 0.98 2.09
CA LEU A 202 6.96 -0.15 2.94
C LEU A 202 8.32 -0.69 2.49
N THR A 203 8.54 -0.88 1.18
CA THR A 203 9.85 -1.27 0.62
C THR A 203 10.93 -0.25 0.96
N ALA A 204 10.67 1.05 0.80
CA ALA A 204 11.64 2.09 1.14
C ALA A 204 12.00 2.11 2.63
N ARG A 205 11.04 1.86 3.52
CA ARG A 205 11.28 1.73 4.96
C ARG A 205 12.11 0.50 5.31
N GLU A 206 11.76 -0.67 4.75
CA GLU A 206 12.50 -1.91 4.97
C GLU A 206 13.97 -1.79 4.52
N LEU A 207 14.20 -1.09 3.41
CA LEU A 207 15.55 -0.83 2.87
C LEU A 207 16.25 0.38 3.50
N ASN A 208 15.67 1.02 4.52
CA ASN A 208 16.21 2.24 5.15
C ASN A 208 16.56 3.35 4.14
N LEU A 209 15.65 3.58 3.17
CA LEU A 209 15.75 4.63 2.15
C LEU A 209 14.94 5.87 2.50
N MET A 210 14.12 5.82 3.55
CA MET A 210 13.42 7.01 4.06
C MET A 210 14.43 7.95 4.70
N GLN A 211 14.49 9.19 4.23
CA GLN A 211 15.36 10.20 4.83
C GLN A 211 14.80 10.59 6.21
N PRO A 212 15.65 10.86 7.21
CA PRO A 212 15.20 11.53 8.42
C PRO A 212 14.70 12.93 8.03
N GLY A 213 13.46 13.23 8.40
CA GLY A 213 12.88 14.57 8.29
C GLY A 213 13.45 15.52 9.32
#